data_AF-A0A662IYT1-F1
#
_entry.id   AF-A0A662IYT1-F1
#
_cell.length_a   1.000
_cell.length_b   1.000
_cell.length_c   1.000
_cell.angle_alpha   90.00
_cell.angle_beta   90.00
_cell.angle_gamma   90.00
#
_symmetry.space_group_name_H-M   'P 1'
#
loop_
_entity.id
_entity.type
_entity.pdbx_description
1 polymer ?
#
loop_
_entity_poly.entity_id
_entity_poly.type
_entity_poly.pdbx_seq_one_letter_code
_entity_poly.pdbx_strand_id
1 'polypeptide(L)'
;MSRADDLREALLRVENLLERLRMEYHRDMAERLFYLEHEVLSLRRELRRLSDILESLYSALTAPLGPLEAHRLRDLTSREVFSEPVRSSTSPTSAIFEERAKPRRKRALRSERKEAFGKVELTKDGVLRYLTTEANDTELRILRLLYENPDYGNRGSTEIARMIGKVREHTARTLKKLCEKGLLIREEGGIPYAYALPREVAEAVKAYLEGRA
;
A
#
# COMPACT_ATOMS: atom_id res chain seq x y z
N MET A 1 26.20 -43.76 30.58
CA MET A 1 25.15 -42.72 30.44
C MET A 1 24.01 -43.34 29.67
N SER A 2 22.77 -43.23 30.17
CA SER A 2 21.66 -44.05 29.69
C SER A 2 21.06 -43.44 28.42
N ARG A 3 20.70 -44.27 27.44
CA ARG A 3 19.96 -43.87 26.23
C ARG A 3 18.65 -43.11 26.56
N ALA A 4 18.13 -43.32 27.78
CA ALA A 4 16.98 -42.59 28.30
C ALA A 4 17.31 -41.13 28.68
N ASP A 5 18.53 -40.84 29.12
CA ASP A 5 18.98 -39.49 29.47
C ASP A 5 19.16 -38.65 28.20
N ASP A 6 19.74 -39.24 27.14
CA ASP A 6 19.90 -38.60 25.83
C ASP A 6 18.53 -38.25 25.19
N LEU A 7 17.53 -39.14 25.34
CA LEU A 7 16.17 -38.89 24.86
C LEU A 7 15.49 -37.77 25.64
N ARG A 8 15.69 -37.69 26.95
CA ARG A 8 15.16 -36.59 27.79
C ARG A 8 15.78 -35.26 27.39
N GLU A 9 17.08 -35.24 27.15
CA GLU A 9 17.77 -34.02 26.72
C GLU A 9 17.30 -33.57 25.32
N ALA A 10 17.09 -34.51 24.40
CA ALA A 10 16.54 -34.21 23.07
C ALA A 10 15.10 -33.65 23.16
N LEU A 11 14.25 -34.21 24.02
CA LEU A 11 12.88 -33.70 24.23
C LEU A 11 12.88 -32.27 24.78
N LEU A 12 13.71 -31.99 25.79
CA LEU A 12 13.86 -30.64 26.35
C LEU A 12 14.33 -29.63 25.30
N ARG A 13 15.26 -30.02 24.41
CA ARG A 13 15.70 -29.15 23.31
C ARG A 13 14.56 -28.84 22.34
N VAL A 14 13.74 -29.83 22.00
CA VAL A 14 12.58 -29.64 21.11
C VAL A 14 11.52 -28.76 21.76
N GLU A 15 11.20 -28.98 23.04
CA GLU A 15 10.27 -28.15 23.79
C GLU A 15 10.71 -26.69 23.83
N ASN A 16 11.97 -26.42 24.19
CA ASN A 16 12.53 -25.06 24.19
C ASN A 16 12.47 -24.41 22.80
N LEU A 17 12.67 -25.18 21.73
CA LEU A 17 12.60 -24.67 20.35
C LEU A 17 11.16 -24.35 19.95
N LEU A 18 10.20 -25.21 20.31
CA LEU A 18 8.78 -24.97 20.10
C LEU A 18 8.29 -23.76 20.88
N GLU A 19 8.74 -23.57 22.11
CA GLU A 19 8.42 -22.38 22.92
C GLU A 19 8.96 -21.10 22.26
N ARG A 20 10.20 -21.11 21.78
CA ARG A 20 10.77 -19.97 21.04
C ARG A 20 9.96 -19.64 19.79
N LEU A 21 9.66 -20.64 18.96
CA LEU A 21 8.86 -20.43 17.74
C LEU A 21 7.46 -19.91 18.06
N ARG A 22 6.84 -20.41 19.15
CA ARG A 22 5.54 -19.93 19.60
C ARG A 22 5.60 -18.48 20.06
N MET A 23 6.64 -18.10 20.81
CA MET A 23 6.84 -16.72 21.25
C MET A 23 7.11 -15.77 20.09
N GLU A 24 7.92 -16.19 19.10
CA GLU A 24 8.16 -15.44 17.87
C GLU A 24 6.87 -15.24 17.07
N TYR A 25 6.08 -16.29 16.88
CA TYR A 25 4.78 -16.20 16.21
C TYR A 25 3.82 -15.24 16.91
N HIS A 26 3.72 -15.32 18.25
CA HIS A 26 2.85 -14.41 19.01
C HIS A 26 3.34 -12.97 18.93
N ARG A 27 4.66 -12.75 18.94
CA ARG A 27 5.24 -11.43 18.78
C ARG A 27 4.95 -10.84 17.40
N ASP A 28 5.18 -11.60 16.34
CA ASP A 28 4.89 -11.20 14.96
C ASP A 28 3.40 -10.88 14.77
N MET A 29 2.52 -11.71 15.37
CA MET A 29 1.07 -11.47 15.34
C MET A 29 0.67 -10.21 16.12
N ALA A 30 1.28 -9.96 17.29
CA ALA A 30 1.02 -8.76 18.07
C ALA A 30 1.47 -7.50 17.33
N GLU A 31 2.65 -7.54 16.69
CA GLU A 31 3.14 -6.43 15.85
C GLU A 31 2.21 -6.18 14.67
N ARG A 32 1.68 -7.24 14.02
CA ARG A 32 0.72 -7.12 12.93
C ARG A 32 -0.61 -6.54 13.40
N LEU A 33 -1.12 -6.97 14.55
CA LEU A 33 -2.36 -6.44 15.14
C LEU A 33 -2.23 -4.96 15.48
N PHE A 34 -1.16 -4.57 16.16
CA PHE A 34 -0.89 -3.17 16.49
C PHE A 34 -0.83 -2.28 15.23
N TYR A 35 -0.22 -2.78 14.15
CA TYR A 35 -0.17 -2.06 12.89
C TYR A 35 -1.55 -1.90 12.24
N LEU A 36 -2.33 -2.99 12.18
CA LEU A 36 -3.69 -2.94 11.64
C LEU A 36 -4.57 -1.99 12.46
N GLU A 37 -4.45 -1.99 13.78
CA GLU A 37 -5.14 -1.04 14.66
C GLU A 37 -4.74 0.40 14.33
N HIS A 38 -3.44 0.67 14.19
CA HIS A 38 -2.95 1.99 13.81
C HIS A 38 -3.46 2.44 12.44
N GLU A 39 -3.42 1.58 11.41
CA GLU A 39 -3.96 1.90 10.08
C GLU A 39 -5.46 2.16 10.11
N VAL A 40 -6.23 1.32 10.80
CA VAL A 40 -7.68 1.51 10.96
C VAL A 40 -7.98 2.84 11.64
N LEU A 41 -7.20 3.20 12.67
CA LEU A 41 -7.35 4.50 13.33
C LEU A 41 -6.98 5.67 12.41
N SER A 42 -5.93 5.55 11.60
CA SER A 42 -5.56 6.58 10.62
C SER A 42 -6.66 6.78 9.58
N LEU A 43 -7.12 5.67 8.96
CA LEU A 43 -8.19 5.69 7.97
C LEU A 43 -9.48 6.29 8.54
N ARG A 44 -9.83 5.95 9.79
CA ARG A 44 -10.98 6.56 10.47
C ARG A 44 -10.83 8.08 10.66
N ARG A 45 -9.63 8.56 10.97
CA ARG A 45 -9.37 10.02 11.09
C ARG A 45 -9.44 10.72 9.74
N GLU A 46 -8.89 10.11 8.70
CA GLU A 46 -8.94 10.63 7.34
C GLU A 46 -10.38 10.68 6.81
N LEU A 47 -11.15 9.60 6.98
CA LEU A 47 -12.56 9.57 6.60
C LEU A 47 -13.37 10.65 7.32
N ARG A 48 -13.10 10.90 8.61
CA ARG A 48 -13.73 12.02 9.34
C ARG A 48 -13.36 13.37 8.74
N ARG A 49 -12.06 13.62 8.52
CA ARG A 49 -11.60 14.87 7.88
C ARG A 49 -12.25 15.09 6.51
N LEU A 50 -12.33 14.05 5.69
CA LEU A 50 -12.99 14.12 4.38
C LEU A 50 -14.49 14.40 4.53
N SER A 51 -15.15 13.76 5.50
CA SER A 51 -16.54 14.05 5.82
C SER A 51 -16.74 15.51 6.21
N ASP A 52 -15.91 16.04 7.11
CA ASP A 52 -15.98 17.44 7.57
C ASP A 52 -15.78 18.42 6.40
N ILE A 53 -14.82 18.13 5.51
CA ILE A 53 -14.57 18.92 4.30
C ILE A 53 -15.80 18.89 3.39
N LEU A 54 -16.35 17.70 3.10
CA LEU A 54 -17.54 17.57 2.26
C LEU A 54 -18.73 18.31 2.85
N GLU A 55 -18.92 18.25 4.16
CA GLU A 55 -19.99 18.95 4.87
C GLU A 55 -19.79 20.47 4.81
N SER A 56 -18.55 20.96 4.90
CA SER A 56 -18.22 22.37 4.73
C SER A 56 -18.48 22.87 3.30
N LEU A 57 -18.12 22.08 2.28
CA LEU A 57 -18.36 22.40 0.87
C LEU A 57 -19.85 22.37 0.54
N TYR A 58 -20.56 21.36 1.04
CA TYR A 58 -22.01 21.27 0.90
C TYR A 58 -22.69 22.47 1.55
N SER A 59 -22.26 22.87 2.75
CA SER A 59 -22.79 24.06 3.43
C SER A 59 -22.48 25.35 2.65
N ALA A 60 -21.30 25.47 2.05
CA ALA A 60 -20.95 26.62 1.21
C ALA A 60 -21.79 26.70 -0.07
N LEU A 61 -22.11 25.57 -0.68
CA LEU A 61 -22.95 25.47 -1.89
C LEU A 61 -24.44 25.65 -1.59
N THR A 62 -24.88 25.23 -0.40
CA THR A 62 -26.29 25.24 0.02
C THR A 62 -26.63 26.46 0.89
N ALA A 63 -25.63 27.29 1.22
CA ALA A 63 -25.85 28.59 1.83
C ALA A 63 -26.86 29.35 0.94
N PRO A 64 -27.93 29.92 1.52
CA PRO A 64 -28.96 30.56 0.73
C PRO A 64 -28.31 31.66 -0.11
N LEU A 65 -28.36 31.50 -1.43
CA LEU A 65 -28.02 32.53 -2.41
C LEU A 65 -28.63 33.83 -1.92
N GLY A 66 -27.77 34.79 -1.58
CA GLY A 66 -28.24 36.12 -1.21
C GLY A 66 -29.15 36.66 -2.33
N PRO A 67 -30.06 37.61 -2.03
CA PRO A 67 -31.03 38.14 -3.01
C PRO A 67 -30.41 38.66 -4.33
N LEU A 68 -29.09 38.85 -4.36
CA LEU A 68 -28.32 39.43 -5.47
C LEU A 68 -27.87 38.40 -6.53
N GLU A 69 -27.80 37.10 -6.21
CA GLU A 69 -27.30 36.07 -7.16
C GLU A 69 -28.42 35.29 -7.87
N ALA A 70 -29.64 35.30 -7.31
CA ALA A 70 -30.83 34.71 -7.94
C ALA A 70 -31.16 35.35 -9.31
N HIS A 71 -30.73 36.60 -9.54
CA HIS A 71 -30.91 37.28 -10.81
C HIS A 71 -29.94 36.82 -11.90
N ARG A 72 -28.72 36.36 -11.55
CA ARG A 72 -27.72 35.91 -12.53
C ARG A 72 -27.99 34.50 -13.06
N LEU A 73 -28.62 33.64 -12.28
CA LEU A 73 -28.98 32.27 -12.69
C LEU A 73 -30.27 32.20 -13.52
N ARG A 74 -31.12 33.24 -13.45
CA ARG A 74 -32.35 33.34 -14.26
C ARG A 74 -32.08 33.60 -15.75
N ASP A 75 -30.97 34.27 -16.07
CA ASP A 75 -30.61 34.57 -17.45
C ASP A 75 -30.05 33.35 -18.21
N LEU A 76 -29.51 32.35 -17.50
CA LEU A 76 -28.98 31.13 -18.13
C LEU A 76 -30.03 30.05 -18.40
N THR A 77 -31.18 30.12 -17.73
CA THR A 77 -32.27 29.14 -17.85
C THR A 77 -33.33 29.52 -18.88
N SER A 78 -33.16 30.65 -19.57
CA SER A 78 -34.12 31.16 -20.56
C SER A 78 -33.87 30.69 -22.00
N ARG A 79 -32.98 29.71 -22.23
CA ARG A 79 -32.72 29.16 -23.57
C ARG A 79 -33.15 27.69 -23.66
N GLU A 80 -34.42 27.54 -24.02
CA GLU A 80 -35.08 26.39 -24.69
C GLU A 80 -34.91 25.02 -24.02
N VAL A 81 -35.89 24.56 -23.24
CA VAL A 81 -37.07 23.78 -23.71
C VAL A 81 -36.67 22.54 -24.51
N PHE A 82 -36.52 21.40 -23.83
CA PHE A 82 -37.01 20.13 -24.35
C PHE A 82 -37.48 19.26 -23.18
N SER A 83 -38.80 19.13 -23.12
CA SER A 83 -39.54 18.19 -22.29
C SER A 83 -39.37 16.77 -22.80
N GLU A 84 -39.21 15.79 -21.90
CA GLU A 84 -40.00 14.55 -21.92
C GLU A 84 -39.93 13.80 -20.57
N PRO A 85 -40.98 13.03 -20.21
CA PRO A 85 -41.35 12.82 -18.81
C PRO A 85 -40.75 11.57 -18.17
N VAL A 86 -40.63 11.69 -16.85
CA VAL A 86 -40.44 10.63 -15.87
C VAL A 86 -41.47 9.51 -16.05
N ARG A 87 -41.01 8.26 -16.16
CA ARG A 87 -41.81 7.08 -15.82
C ARG A 87 -41.22 6.40 -14.60
N SER A 88 -41.91 6.59 -13.50
CA SER A 88 -41.89 5.74 -12.31
C SER A 88 -42.46 4.36 -12.65
N SER A 89 -41.80 3.30 -12.18
CA SER A 89 -42.41 1.99 -11.89
C SER A 89 -41.43 1.23 -10.99
N THR A 90 -41.64 1.30 -9.67
CA THR A 90 -42.23 0.22 -8.86
C THR A 90 -41.41 -1.07 -8.84
N SER A 91 -40.67 -1.28 -7.76
CA SER A 91 -40.39 -2.61 -7.23
C SER A 91 -41.68 -3.34 -6.86
N PRO A 92 -41.74 -4.68 -7.00
CA PRO A 92 -41.80 -5.49 -5.78
C PRO A 92 -41.03 -6.82 -5.81
N THR A 93 -40.39 -7.10 -4.68
CA THR A 93 -40.28 -8.36 -3.92
C THR A 93 -40.72 -9.69 -4.55
N SER A 94 -39.83 -10.69 -4.57
CA SER A 94 -40.06 -12.00 -3.94
C SER A 94 -38.80 -12.87 -3.91
N ALA A 95 -38.58 -13.48 -2.76
CA ALA A 95 -37.50 -14.39 -2.44
C ALA A 95 -37.77 -15.80 -3.01
N ILE A 96 -36.74 -16.46 -3.54
CA ILE A 96 -36.64 -17.93 -3.54
C ILE A 96 -35.18 -18.31 -3.22
N PHE A 97 -35.04 -19.02 -2.11
CA PHE A 97 -33.85 -19.75 -1.69
C PHE A 97 -33.62 -20.92 -2.65
N GLU A 98 -32.39 -21.11 -3.14
CA GLU A 98 -31.91 -22.44 -3.51
C GLU A 98 -30.44 -22.60 -3.16
N GLU A 99 -30.19 -23.58 -2.29
CA GLU A 99 -28.91 -23.98 -1.74
C GLU A 99 -28.24 -25.02 -2.67
N ARG A 100 -26.90 -24.97 -2.73
CA ARG A 100 -25.94 -25.99 -3.23
C ARG A 100 -25.72 -26.11 -4.75
N ALA A 101 -24.50 -25.70 -5.14
CA ALA A 101 -23.41 -26.65 -5.45
C ALA A 101 -22.05 -25.94 -5.49
N LYS A 102 -21.04 -26.50 -4.81
CA LYS A 102 -19.64 -26.06 -4.90
C LYS A 102 -19.08 -26.39 -6.29
N PRO A 103 -18.57 -25.44 -7.10
CA PRO A 103 -17.73 -25.81 -8.22
C PRO A 103 -16.28 -26.01 -7.73
N ARG A 104 -15.81 -27.24 -7.92
CA ARG A 104 -14.41 -27.66 -7.81
C ARG A 104 -13.49 -26.61 -8.46
N ARG A 105 -12.43 -26.24 -7.74
CA ARG A 105 -11.28 -25.47 -8.22
C ARG A 105 -10.77 -26.05 -9.55
N LYS A 106 -11.17 -25.46 -10.68
CA LYS A 106 -10.33 -25.51 -11.87
C LYS A 106 -9.26 -24.45 -11.67
N ARG A 107 -8.02 -24.92 -11.55
CA ARG A 107 -6.81 -24.09 -11.45
C ARG A 107 -6.72 -23.29 -12.75
N ALA A 108 -7.31 -22.09 -12.76
CA ALA A 108 -7.11 -21.14 -13.82
C ALA A 108 -5.63 -20.75 -13.77
N LEU A 109 -4.90 -21.13 -14.80
CA LEU A 109 -3.62 -20.52 -15.16
C LEU A 109 -3.93 -19.02 -15.27
N ARG A 110 -3.64 -18.26 -14.22
CA ARG A 110 -3.92 -16.82 -14.20
C ARG A 110 -2.91 -16.19 -15.15
N SER A 111 -3.35 -16.04 -16.39
CA SER A 111 -2.71 -15.27 -17.45
C SER A 111 -2.12 -14.00 -16.85
N GLU A 112 -0.82 -13.79 -17.08
CA GLU A 112 -0.13 -12.53 -16.85
C GLU A 112 -0.83 -11.43 -17.65
N ARG A 113 -1.86 -10.79 -17.07
CA ARG A 113 -2.22 -9.43 -17.47
C ARG A 113 -1.23 -8.52 -16.76
N LYS A 114 -0.06 -8.37 -17.39
CA LYS A 114 0.82 -7.22 -17.19
C LYS A 114 0.04 -5.99 -17.63
N GLU A 115 -0.65 -5.37 -16.69
CA GLU A 115 -0.88 -3.93 -16.79
C GLU A 115 0.50 -3.29 -16.62
N ALA A 116 1.06 -2.87 -17.76
CA ALA A 116 2.28 -2.10 -17.82
C ALA A 116 2.02 -0.73 -17.17
N PHE A 117 2.09 -0.67 -15.84
CA PHE A 117 2.41 0.57 -15.17
C PHE A 117 3.78 0.98 -15.69
N GLY A 118 3.83 2.17 -16.31
CA GLY A 118 4.93 2.62 -17.17
C GLY A 118 6.29 2.27 -16.59
N LYS A 119 7.08 1.54 -17.39
CA LYS A 119 8.53 1.49 -17.16
C LYS A 119 9.00 2.94 -17.15
N VAL A 120 9.38 3.44 -15.99
CA VAL A 120 10.13 4.69 -15.91
C VAL A 120 11.38 4.42 -16.72
N GLU A 121 11.53 5.11 -17.85
CA GLU A 121 12.76 5.07 -18.61
C GLU A 121 13.89 5.41 -17.64
N LEU A 122 14.90 4.54 -17.54
CA LEU A 122 15.99 4.62 -16.57
C LEU A 122 16.83 5.91 -16.68
N THR A 123 16.46 6.83 -17.57
CA THR A 123 17.04 8.16 -17.69
C THR A 123 17.01 8.88 -16.34
N LYS A 124 18.17 9.38 -15.90
CA LYS A 124 18.37 10.10 -14.63
C LYS A 124 17.30 11.16 -14.36
N ASP A 125 16.87 11.87 -15.41
CA ASP A 125 15.84 12.91 -15.35
C ASP A 125 14.43 12.36 -15.09
N GLY A 126 14.11 11.16 -15.60
CA GLY A 126 12.84 10.49 -15.36
C GLY A 126 12.70 10.02 -13.91
N VAL A 127 13.79 9.50 -13.35
CA VAL A 127 13.88 9.11 -11.94
C VAL A 127 13.75 10.34 -11.03
N LEU A 128 14.44 11.43 -11.36
CA LEU A 128 14.34 12.70 -10.62
C LEU A 128 12.91 13.25 -10.60
N ARG A 129 12.24 13.28 -11.75
CA ARG A 129 10.83 13.70 -11.83
C ARG A 129 9.96 12.86 -10.90
N TYR A 130 10.08 11.54 -10.97
CA TYR A 130 9.34 10.63 -10.09
C TYR A 130 9.57 10.92 -8.61
N LEU A 131 10.83 11.13 -8.19
CA LEU A 131 11.18 11.46 -6.80
C LEU A 131 10.58 12.78 -6.32
N THR A 132 10.35 13.73 -7.22
CA THR A 132 9.77 15.04 -6.90
C THR A 132 8.24 15.07 -6.91
N THR A 133 7.57 14.31 -7.78
CA THR A 133 6.12 14.43 -8.00
C THR A 133 5.28 13.27 -7.46
N GLU A 134 5.81 12.04 -7.49
CA GLU A 134 5.00 10.82 -7.28
C GLU A 134 5.52 9.89 -6.18
N ALA A 135 6.77 10.08 -5.74
CA ALA A 135 7.38 9.23 -4.74
C ALA A 135 6.70 9.34 -3.37
N ASN A 136 6.37 8.19 -2.79
CA ASN A 136 5.81 8.11 -1.45
C ASN A 136 6.89 8.34 -0.39
N ASP A 137 6.54 8.87 0.79
CA ASP A 137 7.51 9.16 1.86
C ASP A 137 8.30 7.92 2.30
N THR A 138 7.66 6.75 2.27
CA THR A 138 8.30 5.47 2.57
C THR A 138 9.26 5.03 1.48
N GLU A 139 8.94 5.27 0.21
CA GLU A 139 9.82 4.97 -0.92
C GLU A 139 11.09 5.84 -0.85
N LEU A 140 10.93 7.14 -0.57
CA LEU A 140 12.05 8.06 -0.37
C LEU A 140 12.95 7.63 0.79
N ARG A 141 12.37 7.24 1.93
CA ARG A 141 13.16 6.73 3.07
C ARG A 141 13.92 5.45 2.74
N ILE A 142 13.32 4.53 1.99
CA ILE A 142 14.00 3.30 1.55
C ILE A 142 15.18 3.65 0.66
N LEU A 143 14.98 4.51 -0.33
CA LEU A 143 16.03 4.91 -1.27
C LEU A 143 17.16 5.67 -0.57
N ARG A 144 16.85 6.57 0.37
CA ARG A 144 17.85 7.26 1.20
C ARG A 144 18.66 6.28 2.04
N LEU A 145 17.99 5.34 2.70
CA LEU A 145 18.66 4.36 3.55
C LEU A 145 19.62 3.49 2.75
N LEU A 146 19.19 3.00 1.58
CA LEU A 146 20.02 2.18 0.71
C LEU A 146 21.16 2.98 0.06
N TYR A 147 20.99 4.30 -0.12
CA TYR A 147 22.06 5.19 -0.57
C TYR A 147 23.11 5.44 0.52
N GLU A 148 22.68 5.75 1.74
CA GLU A 148 23.58 6.01 2.87
C GLU A 148 24.29 4.74 3.34
N ASN A 149 23.61 3.60 3.30
CA ASN A 149 24.11 2.33 3.82
C ASN A 149 23.75 1.17 2.85
N PRO A 150 24.57 0.92 1.81
CA PRO A 150 24.31 -0.11 0.82
C PRO A 150 24.26 -1.53 1.41
N ASP A 151 24.91 -1.76 2.56
CA ASP A 151 24.94 -3.06 3.24
C ASP A 151 23.56 -3.56 3.66
N TYR A 152 22.61 -2.66 3.97
CA TYR A 152 21.24 -3.05 4.31
C TYR A 152 20.49 -3.67 3.14
N GLY A 153 20.92 -3.38 1.90
CA GLY A 153 20.41 -4.01 0.69
C GLY A 153 20.56 -5.52 0.73
N ASN A 154 21.68 -6.03 1.27
CA ASN A 154 21.99 -7.47 1.35
C ASN A 154 21.29 -8.18 2.51
N ARG A 155 20.86 -7.42 3.53
CA ARG A 155 20.20 -7.97 4.73
C ARG A 155 18.68 -8.13 4.56
N GLY A 156 18.15 -7.61 3.46
CA GLY A 156 16.80 -7.85 2.98
C GLY A 156 15.72 -7.01 3.67
N SER A 157 14.47 -7.33 3.35
CA SER A 157 13.31 -6.49 3.69
C SER A 157 13.08 -6.29 5.19
N THR A 158 13.51 -7.23 6.03
CA THR A 158 13.26 -7.19 7.48
C THR A 158 14.10 -6.12 8.17
N GLU A 159 15.37 -5.99 7.80
CA GLU A 159 16.26 -4.99 8.38
C GLU A 159 15.95 -3.58 7.88
N ILE A 160 15.67 -3.45 6.57
CA ILE A 160 15.21 -2.20 5.97
C ILE A 160 13.94 -1.70 6.68
N ALA A 161 13.01 -2.60 6.98
CA ALA A 161 11.77 -2.28 7.69
C ALA A 161 12.03 -1.74 9.11
N ARG A 162 12.94 -2.38 9.86
CA ARG A 162 13.31 -1.96 11.22
C ARG A 162 13.87 -0.55 11.23
N MET A 163 14.78 -0.23 10.32
CA MET A 163 15.43 1.09 10.27
C MET A 163 14.46 2.21 9.89
N ILE A 164 13.50 1.93 9.02
CA ILE A 164 12.52 2.93 8.55
C ILE A 164 11.35 3.08 9.55
N GLY A 165 11.27 2.18 10.56
CA GLY A 165 10.18 2.13 11.52
C GLY A 165 8.87 1.68 10.87
N LYS A 166 8.94 0.78 9.90
CA LYS A 166 7.78 0.21 9.18
C LYS A 166 7.75 -1.30 9.33
N VAL A 167 6.61 -1.89 9.02
CA VAL A 167 6.45 -3.35 9.07
C VAL A 167 7.15 -3.99 7.87
N ARG A 168 7.72 -5.18 8.09
CA ARG A 168 8.36 -6.02 7.06
C ARG A 168 7.51 -6.17 5.80
N GLU A 169 6.20 -6.42 5.96
CA GLU A 169 5.29 -6.67 4.84
C GLU A 169 5.06 -5.43 3.98
N HIS A 170 4.82 -4.27 4.60
CA HIS A 170 4.71 -3.00 3.88
C HIS A 170 6.01 -2.70 3.12
N THR A 171 7.14 -2.84 3.79
CA THR A 171 8.46 -2.61 3.20
C THR A 171 8.74 -3.56 2.05
N ALA A 172 8.42 -4.86 2.19
CA ALA A 172 8.57 -5.84 1.12
C ALA A 172 7.68 -5.51 -0.09
N ARG A 173 6.45 -5.03 0.14
CA ARG A 173 5.55 -4.61 -0.94
C ARG A 173 6.05 -3.36 -1.65
N THR A 174 6.59 -2.40 -0.91
CA THR A 174 7.19 -1.18 -1.46
C THR A 174 8.47 -1.49 -2.23
N LEU A 175 9.35 -2.35 -1.70
CA LEU A 175 10.55 -2.83 -2.39
C LEU A 175 10.18 -3.52 -3.70
N LYS A 176 9.13 -4.36 -3.70
CA LYS A 176 8.63 -4.99 -4.92
C LYS A 176 8.17 -3.95 -5.96
N LYS A 177 7.39 -2.95 -5.54
CA LYS A 177 6.96 -1.85 -6.44
C LYS A 177 8.15 -1.07 -7.01
N LEU A 178 9.16 -0.78 -6.19
CA LEU A 178 10.38 -0.09 -6.63
C LEU A 178 11.17 -0.91 -7.65
N CYS A 179 11.20 -2.25 -7.49
CA CYS A 179 11.81 -3.14 -8.48
C CYS A 179 11.01 -3.19 -9.78
N GLU A 180 9.67 -3.24 -9.72
CA GLU A 180 8.80 -3.22 -10.90
C GLU A 180 8.96 -1.92 -11.71
N LYS A 181 9.20 -0.80 -11.02
CA LYS A 181 9.49 0.51 -11.63
C LYS A 181 10.91 0.65 -12.20
N GLY A 182 11.80 -0.32 -11.94
CA GLY A 182 13.20 -0.26 -12.37
C GLY A 182 14.11 0.59 -11.49
N LEU A 183 13.61 1.05 -10.33
CA LEU A 183 14.37 1.89 -9.39
C LEU A 183 15.34 1.09 -8.52
N LEU A 184 15.07 -0.21 -8.35
CA LEU A 184 15.90 -1.14 -7.61
C LEU A 184 16.12 -2.41 -8.41
N ILE A 185 17.32 -2.97 -8.29
CA ILE A 185 17.64 -4.31 -8.81
C ILE A 185 17.49 -5.28 -7.66
N ARG A 186 16.75 -6.36 -7.88
CA ARG A 186 16.58 -7.44 -6.92
C ARG A 186 17.35 -8.65 -7.38
N GLU A 187 18.26 -9.12 -6.55
CA GLU A 187 18.97 -10.37 -6.77
C GLU A 187 18.22 -11.52 -6.08
N GLU A 188 17.79 -12.49 -6.87
CA GLU A 188 17.06 -13.68 -6.38
C GLU A 188 18.00 -14.86 -6.08
N GLY A 189 19.32 -14.64 -6.10
CA GLY A 189 20.34 -15.69 -5.94
C GLY A 189 20.45 -16.28 -4.54
N GLY A 190 19.84 -15.68 -3.52
CA GLY A 190 19.90 -16.14 -2.14
C GLY A 190 18.78 -15.60 -1.26
N ILE A 191 18.57 -16.26 -0.11
CA ILE A 191 17.71 -15.78 0.97
C ILE A 191 18.63 -15.25 2.08
N PRO A 192 18.45 -14.01 2.55
CA PRO A 192 17.44 -13.03 2.15
C PRO A 192 17.72 -12.42 0.76
N TYR A 193 16.66 -11.94 0.08
CA TYR A 193 16.79 -11.25 -1.20
C TYR A 193 17.62 -9.97 -1.04
N ALA A 194 18.62 -9.80 -1.90
CA ALA A 194 19.44 -8.60 -1.94
C ALA A 194 18.84 -7.55 -2.88
N TYR A 195 18.90 -6.29 -2.46
CA TYR A 195 18.44 -5.13 -3.22
C TYR A 195 19.62 -4.19 -3.47
N ALA A 196 19.88 -3.89 -4.72
CA ALA A 196 20.94 -2.96 -5.14
C ALA A 196 20.32 -1.72 -5.78
N LEU A 197 20.87 -0.54 -5.46
CA LEU A 197 20.54 0.69 -6.17
C LEU A 197 21.33 0.75 -7.49
N PRO A 198 20.67 0.96 -8.64
CA PRO A 198 21.34 1.32 -9.88
C PRO A 198 22.10 2.65 -9.73
N ARG A 199 23.22 2.79 -10.44
CA ARG A 199 24.05 4.01 -10.40
C ARG A 199 23.25 5.27 -10.76
N GLU A 200 22.39 5.19 -11.78
CA GLU A 200 21.54 6.31 -12.24
C GLU A 200 20.56 6.77 -11.16
N VAL A 201 20.00 5.83 -10.40
CA VAL A 201 19.07 6.12 -9.29
C VAL A 201 19.82 6.71 -8.11
N ALA A 202 21.02 6.21 -7.80
CA ALA A 202 21.84 6.74 -6.72
C ALA A 202 22.23 8.21 -6.98
N GLU A 203 22.58 8.55 -8.22
CA GLU A 203 22.87 9.93 -8.62
C GLU A 203 21.62 10.83 -8.54
N ALA A 204 20.46 10.33 -8.97
CA ALA A 204 19.20 11.05 -8.84
C ALA A 204 18.81 11.30 -7.38
N VAL A 205 18.97 10.30 -6.51
CA VAL A 205 18.72 10.44 -5.06
C VAL A 205 19.66 11.45 -4.43
N LYS A 206 20.95 11.45 -4.83
CA LYS A 206 21.93 12.44 -4.37
C LYS A 206 21.53 13.86 -4.77
N ALA A 207 21.23 14.10 -6.04
CA ALA A 207 20.80 15.42 -6.51
C ALA A 207 19.51 15.89 -5.82
N TYR A 208 18.59 14.97 -5.51
CA TYR A 208 17.38 15.28 -4.73
C TYR A 208 17.67 15.65 -3.27
N LEU A 209 18.67 15.02 -2.64
CA LEU A 209 19.10 15.36 -1.29
C LEU A 209 19.81 16.71 -1.24
N GLU A 210 20.68 16.98 -2.21
CA GLU A 210 21.44 18.22 -2.33
C GLU A 210 20.55 19.42 -2.69
N GLY A 211 19.51 19.23 -3.50
CA GLY A 211 18.55 20.31 -3.84
C GLY A 211 17.53 20.64 -2.74
N ARG A 212 17.55 19.91 -1.62
CA ARG A 212 16.62 20.11 -0.48
C ARG A 212 17.34 20.56 0.80
N ALA A 213 18.67 20.65 0.77
CA ALA A 213 19.51 21.23 1.81
C ALA A 213 19.70 22.73 1.58
#